data_AF-A0A0Q4EU98-F1
#
_entry.id   AF-A0A0Q4EU98-F1
#
_cell.length_a   1.000
_cell.length_b   1.000
_cell.length_c   1.000
_cell.angle_alpha   90.00
_cell.angle_beta   90.00
_cell.angle_gamma   90.00
#
_symmetry.space_group_name_H-M   'P 1'
#
loop_
_entity.id
_entity.type
_entity.pdbx_description
1 polymer ?
#
loop_
_entity_poly.entity_id
_entity_poly.type
_entity_poly.pdbx_seq_one_letter_code
_entity_poly.pdbx_strand_id
1 'polypeptide(L)'
;MERLNGWQRLWVMVSFLLGVGTVIVVFNTIETESHLTTWYKADQVIQEMEMENVKNRDAGIKPRSTYQQSSQTLAQVEKRIKDIDQRHIQDLKDLPAKQFMHVAIWAGVWLGTCISLYVMGWLIGWVIRGFRPKAA
;
A
#
# COMPACT_ATOMS: atom_id res chain seq x y z
N MET A 1 -34.68 19.15 -14.77
CA MET A 1 -33.89 18.39 -13.79
C MET A 1 -34.74 17.22 -13.32
N GLU A 2 -34.47 16.02 -13.83
CA GLU A 2 -35.21 14.81 -13.47
C GLU A 2 -35.08 14.55 -11.96
N ARG A 3 -36.19 14.36 -11.26
CA ARG A 3 -36.19 14.06 -9.82
C ARG A 3 -35.74 12.61 -9.62
N LEU A 4 -34.59 12.42 -8.98
CA LEU A 4 -34.10 11.10 -8.54
C LEU A 4 -35.17 10.40 -7.70
N ASN A 5 -35.43 9.12 -8.00
CA ASN A 5 -36.37 8.30 -7.24
C ASN A 5 -35.88 8.11 -5.80
N GLY A 6 -36.81 7.95 -4.84
CA GLY A 6 -36.47 7.77 -3.43
C GLY A 6 -35.47 6.64 -3.18
N TRP A 7 -35.56 5.56 -3.97
CA TRP A 7 -34.59 4.46 -3.98
C TRP A 7 -33.19 4.88 -4.40
N GLN A 8 -33.06 5.70 -5.46
CA GLN A 8 -31.76 6.18 -5.93
C GLN A 8 -31.09 7.07 -4.88
N ARG A 9 -31.86 7.92 -4.18
CA ARG A 9 -31.34 8.77 -3.10
C ARG A 9 -30.80 7.96 -1.92
N LEU A 10 -31.54 6.93 -1.49
CA LEU A 10 -31.10 6.03 -0.42
C LEU A 10 -29.84 5.26 -0.84
N TRP A 11 -29.81 4.74 -2.07
CA TRP A 11 -28.65 4.01 -2.59
C TRP A 11 -27.38 4.86 -2.64
N VAL A 12 -27.49 6.13 -3.06
CA VAL A 12 -26.34 7.06 -3.07
C VAL A 12 -25.83 7.29 -1.64
N MET A 13 -26.72 7.48 -0.66
CA MET A 13 -26.28 7.66 0.73
C MET A 13 -25.58 6.42 1.30
N VAL A 14 -26.12 5.23 1.08
CA VAL A 14 -25.50 3.99 1.56
C VAL A 14 -24.16 3.75 0.87
N SER A 15 -24.07 3.99 -0.45
CA SER A 15 -22.82 3.87 -1.21
C SER A 15 -21.77 4.87 -0.74
N PHE A 16 -22.18 6.10 -0.41
CA PHE A 16 -21.30 7.11 0.14
C PHE A 16 -20.75 6.71 1.51
N LEU A 17 -21.59 6.21 2.42
CA LEU A 17 -21.14 5.71 3.72
C LEU A 17 -20.17 4.53 3.60
N LEU A 18 -20.44 3.59 2.70
CA LEU A 18 -19.53 2.49 2.39
C LEU A 18 -18.21 3.01 1.79
N GLY A 19 -18.28 4.04 0.95
CA GLY A 19 -17.10 4.68 0.37
C GLY A 19 -16.22 5.30 1.43
N VAL A 20 -16.80 6.06 2.36
CA VAL A 20 -16.08 6.65 3.51
C VAL A 20 -15.41 5.56 4.34
N GLY A 21 -16.12 4.47 4.65
CA GLY A 21 -15.54 3.34 5.38
C GLY A 21 -14.37 2.71 4.64
N THR A 22 -14.49 2.51 3.33
CA THR A 22 -13.41 1.93 2.50
C THR A 22 -12.18 2.84 2.47
N VAL A 23 -12.38 4.15 2.33
CA VAL A 23 -11.31 5.15 2.38
C VAL A 23 -10.56 5.09 3.72
N ILE A 24 -11.28 5.00 4.85
CA ILE A 24 -10.67 4.88 6.17
C ILE A 24 -9.80 3.61 6.27
N VAL A 25 -10.31 2.46 5.79
CA VAL A 25 -9.53 1.21 5.79
C VAL A 25 -8.26 1.36 4.96
N VAL A 26 -8.37 1.87 3.74
CA VAL A 26 -7.23 2.07 2.82
C VAL A 26 -6.17 2.98 3.43
N PHE A 27 -6.56 4.08 4.06
CA PHE A 27 -5.60 4.99 4.73
C PHE A 27 -4.84 4.32 5.87
N ASN A 28 -5.46 3.38 6.58
CA ASN A 28 -4.79 2.63 7.66
C ASN A 28 -3.91 1.49 7.15
N THR A 29 -4.18 0.96 5.95
CA THR A 29 -3.44 -0.18 5.38
C THR A 29 -2.33 0.23 4.40
N ILE A 30 -2.33 1.47 3.91
CA ILE A 30 -1.26 1.96 3.03
C ILE A 30 0.06 1.98 3.80
N GLU A 31 1.02 1.19 3.32
CA GLU A 31 2.41 1.29 3.74
C GLU A 31 2.91 2.71 3.46
N THR A 32 3.12 3.47 4.53
CA THR A 32 3.59 4.85 4.47
C THR A 32 5.11 4.84 4.30
N GLU A 33 5.65 5.81 3.56
CA GLU A 33 7.10 6.01 3.31
C GLU A 33 7.96 5.96 4.59
N SER A 34 7.37 6.31 5.73
CA SER A 34 7.99 6.22 7.06
C SER A 34 8.46 4.80 7.42
N HIS A 35 7.77 3.77 6.94
CA HIS A 35 8.16 2.38 7.20
C HIS A 35 9.41 1.99 6.39
N LEU A 36 9.47 2.36 5.09
CA LEU A 36 10.64 2.09 4.25
C LEU A 36 11.90 2.82 4.70
N THR A 37 11.75 4.10 5.08
CA THR A 37 12.88 4.93 5.50
C THR A 37 13.50 4.49 6.82
N THR A 38 12.71 3.89 7.72
CA THR A 38 13.22 3.41 9.00
C THR A 38 14.14 2.20 8.85
N TRP A 39 13.74 1.21 8.03
CA TRP A 39 14.56 0.04 7.73
C TRP A 39 15.79 0.40 6.91
N TYR A 40 15.66 1.29 5.93
CA TYR A 40 16.80 1.76 5.15
C TYR A 40 17.84 2.49 6.02
N LYS A 41 17.40 3.34 6.96
CA LYS A 41 18.31 4.00 7.91
C LYS A 41 19.02 3.00 8.83
N ALA A 42 18.31 1.99 9.31
CA ALA A 42 18.93 0.94 10.14
C ALA A 42 19.99 0.16 9.34
N ASP A 43 19.68 -0.16 8.08
CA ASP A 43 20.60 -0.89 7.19
C ASP A 43 21.83 -0.05 6.81
N GLN A 44 21.66 1.26 6.56
CA GLN A 44 22.79 2.18 6.35
C GLN A 44 23.76 2.19 7.53
N VAL A 45 23.25 2.28 8.76
CA VAL A 45 24.08 2.30 9.97
C VAL A 45 24.89 1.00 10.11
N ILE A 46 24.27 -0.16 9.82
CA ILE A 46 24.97 -1.45 9.85
C ILE A 46 26.10 -1.49 8.81
N GLN A 47 25.85 -0.99 7.60
CA GLN A 47 26.84 -0.99 6.53
C GLN A 47 27.98 0.01 6.75
N GLU A 48 27.71 1.17 7.33
CA GLU A 48 28.75 2.12 7.74
C GLU A 48 29.69 1.48 8.78
N MET A 49 29.12 0.77 9.76
CA MET A 49 29.90 0.00 10.74
C MET A 49 30.72 -1.10 10.04
N GLU A 50 30.16 -1.85 9.09
CA GLU A 50 30.91 -2.85 8.34
C GLU A 50 32.07 -2.24 7.53
N MET A 51 31.84 -1.11 6.86
CA MET A 51 32.87 -0.41 6.09
C MET A 51 33.99 0.08 7.00
N GLU A 52 33.66 0.65 8.15
CA GLU A 52 34.65 1.09 9.15
C GLU A 52 35.46 -0.11 9.67
N ASN A 53 34.82 -1.23 9.94
CA ASN A 53 35.49 -2.45 10.41
C ASN A 53 36.47 -3.01 9.37
N VAL A 54 36.10 -3.03 8.08
CA VAL A 54 37.00 -3.49 7.02
C VAL A 54 38.16 -2.50 6.84
N LYS A 55 37.92 -1.19 6.89
CA LYS A 55 39.00 -0.17 6.84
C LYS A 55 39.98 -0.32 8.00
N ASN A 56 39.46 -0.50 9.22
CA ASN A 56 40.27 -0.68 10.42
C ASN A 56 41.11 -1.97 10.34
N ARG A 57 40.54 -3.07 9.81
CA ARG A 57 41.27 -4.32 9.55
C ARG A 57 42.41 -4.10 8.55
N ASP A 58 42.13 -3.46 7.42
CA ASP A 58 43.12 -3.22 6.36
C ASP A 58 44.22 -2.24 6.84
N ALA A 59 43.91 -1.35 7.80
CA ALA A 59 44.86 -0.50 8.50
C ALA A 59 45.63 -1.19 9.65
N GLY A 60 45.39 -2.49 9.90
CA GLY A 60 46.05 -3.25 10.96
C GLY A 60 45.56 -2.96 12.39
N ILE A 61 44.43 -2.25 12.53
CA ILE A 61 43.80 -1.95 13.81
C ILE A 61 43.04 -3.20 14.28
N LYS A 62 43.34 -3.68 15.50
CA LYS A 62 42.68 -4.87 16.05
C LYS A 62 41.19 -4.58 16.31
N PRO A 63 40.27 -5.49 15.91
CA PRO A 63 38.85 -5.30 16.16
C PRO A 63 38.57 -5.30 17.67
N ARG A 64 37.59 -4.50 18.08
CA ARG A 64 37.18 -4.38 19.50
C ARG A 64 36.42 -5.62 19.99
N SER A 65 35.90 -6.43 19.07
CA SER A 65 35.11 -7.64 19.31
C SER A 65 35.39 -8.72 18.26
N THR A 66 35.35 -9.99 18.66
CA THR A 66 35.43 -11.16 17.75
C THR A 66 34.25 -11.24 16.77
N TYR A 67 33.10 -10.66 17.12
CA TYR A 67 31.93 -10.57 16.24
C TYR A 67 32.06 -9.51 15.14
N GLN A 68 33.13 -8.72 15.18
CA GLN A 68 33.35 -7.56 14.31
C GLN A 68 34.23 -7.90 13.10
N GLN A 69 34.63 -9.17 12.99
CA GLN A 69 35.51 -9.66 11.93
C GLN A 69 34.69 -9.98 10.67
N SER A 70 34.53 -8.98 9.80
CA SER A 70 33.97 -9.19 8.47
C SER A 70 35.01 -9.87 7.56
N SER A 71 34.63 -10.99 6.93
CA SER A 71 35.45 -11.69 5.92
C SER A 71 35.44 -10.99 4.56
N GLN A 72 34.68 -9.91 4.43
CA GLN A 72 34.47 -9.22 3.15
C GLN A 72 35.63 -8.27 2.82
N THR A 73 35.74 -7.91 1.54
CA THR A 73 36.67 -6.88 1.05
C THR A 73 35.96 -5.54 0.93
N LEU A 74 36.71 -4.42 0.95
CA LEU A 74 36.14 -3.07 0.77
C LEU A 74 35.31 -2.98 -0.52
N ALA A 75 35.80 -3.58 -1.61
CA ALA A 75 35.09 -3.60 -2.88
C ALA A 75 33.75 -4.36 -2.82
N GLN A 76 33.66 -5.42 -2.00
CA GLN A 76 32.41 -6.17 -1.81
C GLN A 76 31.40 -5.36 -0.99
N VAL A 77 31.84 -4.69 0.07
CA VAL A 77 30.99 -3.82 0.91
C VAL A 77 30.50 -2.63 0.10
N GLU A 78 31.38 -1.95 -0.65
CA GLU A 78 31.00 -0.80 -1.49
C GLU A 78 29.99 -1.20 -2.58
N LYS A 79 30.19 -2.36 -3.21
CA LYS A 79 29.22 -2.88 -4.19
C LYS A 79 27.86 -3.13 -3.53
N ARG A 80 27.84 -3.72 -2.32
CA ARG A 80 26.60 -3.97 -1.58
C ARG A 80 25.85 -2.67 -1.25
N ILE A 81 26.56 -1.65 -0.78
CA ILE A 81 25.99 -0.32 -0.51
C ILE A 81 25.35 0.24 -1.77
N LYS A 82 26.05 0.19 -2.91
CA LYS A 82 25.50 0.66 -4.20
C LYS A 82 24.26 -0.13 -4.63
N ASP A 83 24.27 -1.45 -4.49
CA ASP A 83 23.11 -2.29 -4.84
C ASP A 83 21.90 -2.01 -3.94
N ILE A 84 22.13 -1.71 -2.65
CA ILE A 84 21.07 -1.38 -1.68
C ILE A 84 20.52 0.02 -1.93
N ASP A 85 21.39 0.99 -2.23
CA ASP A 85 20.97 2.35 -2.59
C ASP A 85 20.17 2.37 -3.89
N GLN A 86 20.62 1.63 -4.91
CA GLN A 86 19.86 1.47 -6.15
C GLN A 86 18.50 0.82 -5.93
N ARG A 87 18.42 -0.23 -5.09
CA ARG A 87 17.15 -0.86 -4.72
C ARG A 87 16.24 0.11 -3.99
N HIS A 88 16.76 0.90 -3.05
CA HIS A 88 15.97 1.90 -2.34
C HIS A 88 15.40 2.96 -3.29
N ILE A 89 16.21 3.45 -4.23
CA ILE A 89 15.75 4.40 -5.27
C ILE A 89 14.68 3.76 -6.17
N GLN A 90 14.83 2.48 -6.53
CA GLN A 90 13.84 1.75 -7.32
C GLN A 90 12.54 1.56 -6.52
N ASP A 91 12.63 1.16 -5.26
CA ASP A 91 11.47 0.99 -4.39
C ASP A 91 10.72 2.31 -4.22
N LEU A 92 11.42 3.42 -3.99
CA LEU A 92 10.81 4.75 -3.92
C LEU A 92 10.12 5.17 -5.22
N LYS A 93 10.65 4.78 -6.38
CA LYS A 93 10.01 5.05 -7.69
C LYS A 93 8.77 4.18 -7.92
N ASP A 94 8.79 2.94 -7.43
CA ASP A 94 7.67 2.01 -7.57
C ASP A 94 6.59 2.20 -6.50
N LEU A 95 6.91 2.90 -5.40
CA LEU A 95 5.98 3.22 -4.32
C LEU A 95 4.65 3.82 -4.79
N PRO A 96 4.62 4.90 -5.61
CA PRO A 96 3.37 5.45 -6.08
C PRO A 96 2.58 4.42 -6.90
N ALA A 97 3.24 3.65 -7.77
CA ALA A 97 2.57 2.64 -8.58
C ALA A 97 1.95 1.54 -7.70
N LYS A 98 2.65 1.07 -6.67
CA LYS A 98 2.15 0.09 -5.70
C LYS A 98 0.98 0.63 -4.89
N GLN A 99 1.06 1.88 -4.43
CA GLN A 99 -0.02 2.56 -3.70
C GLN A 99 -1.26 2.74 -4.58
N PHE A 100 -1.09 3.22 -5.83
CA PHE A 100 -2.19 3.33 -6.79
C PHE A 100 -2.84 1.99 -7.07
N MET A 101 -2.06 0.93 -7.24
CA MET A 101 -2.59 -0.42 -7.47
C MET A 101 -3.40 -0.92 -6.26
N HIS A 102 -2.91 -0.68 -5.04
CA HIS A 102 -3.63 -1.05 -3.82
C HIS A 102 -4.95 -0.27 -3.69
N VAL A 103 -4.92 1.04 -3.91
CA VAL A 103 -6.12 1.90 -3.93
C VAL A 103 -7.09 1.46 -5.03
N ALA A 104 -6.60 1.12 -6.22
CA ALA A 104 -7.42 0.69 -7.35
C ALA A 104 -8.14 -0.63 -7.07
N ILE A 105 -7.48 -1.59 -6.43
CA ILE A 105 -8.10 -2.87 -6.03
C ILE A 105 -9.25 -2.59 -5.06
N TRP A 106 -9.03 -1.81 -4.00
CA TRP A 106 -10.06 -1.48 -3.02
C TRP A 106 -11.19 -0.64 -3.60
N ALA A 107 -10.88 0.32 -4.48
CA ALA A 107 -11.88 1.09 -5.21
C ALA A 107 -12.72 0.18 -6.12
N GLY A 108 -12.10 -0.81 -6.77
CA GLY A 108 -12.78 -1.82 -7.57
C GLY A 108 -13.73 -2.69 -6.75
N VAL A 109 -13.30 -3.15 -5.57
CA VAL A 109 -14.15 -3.91 -4.63
C VAL A 109 -15.33 -3.07 -4.15
N TRP A 110 -15.11 -1.80 -3.82
CA TRP A 110 -16.17 -0.87 -3.43
C TRP A 110 -17.18 -0.63 -4.57
N LEU A 111 -16.69 -0.30 -5.77
CA LEU A 111 -17.55 -0.09 -6.94
C LEU A 111 -18.35 -1.35 -7.29
N GLY A 112 -17.72 -2.53 -7.26
CA GLY A 112 -18.40 -3.80 -7.48
C GLY A 112 -19.51 -4.04 -6.48
N THR A 113 -19.26 -3.75 -5.20
CA THR A 113 -20.27 -3.85 -4.13
C THR A 113 -21.42 -2.88 -4.35
N CYS A 114 -21.13 -1.62 -4.70
CA CYS A 114 -22.15 -0.60 -5.01
C CYS A 114 -23.04 -1.02 -6.19
N ILE A 115 -22.43 -1.48 -7.28
CA ILE A 115 -23.16 -1.94 -8.48
C ILE A 115 -24.05 -3.13 -8.12
N SER A 116 -23.52 -4.11 -7.37
CA SER A 116 -24.29 -5.29 -6.95
C SER A 116 -25.51 -4.89 -6.12
N LEU A 117 -25.35 -3.99 -5.16
CA LEU A 117 -26.45 -3.48 -4.33
C LEU A 117 -27.48 -2.70 -5.16
N TYR A 118 -27.03 -1.95 -6.17
CA TYR A 118 -27.92 -1.22 -7.06
C TYR A 118 -28.81 -2.17 -7.86
N VAL A 119 -28.20 -3.17 -8.49
CA VAL A 119 -28.89 -4.19 -9.29
C VAL A 119 -29.88 -4.96 -8.41
N MET A 120 -29.49 -5.33 -7.19
CA MET A 120 -30.37 -6.05 -6.26
C MET A 120 -31.64 -5.25 -5.93
N GLY A 121 -31.49 -3.97 -5.59
CA GLY A 121 -32.64 -3.10 -5.32
C GLY A 121 -33.52 -2.84 -6.54
N TRP A 122 -32.91 -2.71 -7.71
CA TRP A 122 -33.62 -2.57 -8.97
C TRP A 122 -34.45 -3.82 -9.29
N LEU A 123 -33.88 -5.02 -9.09
CA LEU A 123 -34.58 -6.29 -9.25
C LEU A 123 -35.76 -6.42 -8.29
N ILE A 124 -35.60 -6.06 -7.01
CA ILE A 124 -36.69 -6.08 -6.03
C ILE A 124 -37.84 -5.16 -6.49
N GLY A 125 -37.51 -3.94 -6.92
CA GLY A 125 -38.51 -3.00 -7.44
C GLY A 125 -39.21 -3.50 -8.70
N TRP A 126 -38.48 -4.19 -9.59
CA TRP A 126 -39.03 -4.81 -10.79
C TRP A 126 -40.01 -5.95 -10.44
N VAL A 127 -39.62 -6.84 -9.53
CA VAL A 127 -40.46 -7.93 -9.03
C VAL A 127 -41.75 -7.38 -8.39
N ILE A 128 -41.63 -6.43 -7.46
CA ILE A 128 -42.80 -5.84 -6.79
C ILE A 128 -43.75 -5.17 -7.79
N ARG A 129 -43.20 -4.49 -8.80
CA ARG A 129 -44.01 -3.84 -9.84
C ARG A 129 -44.68 -4.87 -10.76
N GLY A 130 -44.04 -5.99 -11.04
CA GLY A 130 -44.59 -7.10 -11.81
C GLY A 130 -45.75 -7.82 -11.12
N PHE A 131 -45.74 -7.92 -9.80
CA PHE A 131 -46.82 -8.55 -9.01
C PHE A 131 -47.90 -7.58 -8.53
N ARG A 132 -47.81 -6.29 -8.84
CA ARG A 132 -48.82 -5.32 -8.41
C ARG A 132 -50.04 -5.42 -9.34
N PRO A 133 -51.23 -5.83 -8.85
CA PRO A 133 -52.42 -5.82 -9.69
C PRO A 133 -52.69 -4.37 -10.12
N LYS A 134 -52.95 -4.16 -11.41
CA LYS A 134 -53.47 -2.88 -11.89
C LYS A 134 -54.80 -2.68 -11.18
N ALA A 135 -54.90 -1.66 -10.33
CA ALA A 135 -56.17 -1.29 -9.73
C ALA A 135 -57.15 -1.03 -10.90
N ALA A 136 -58.22 -1.84 -10.93
CA ALA A 136 -59.36 -1.67 -11.81
C ALA A 136 -60.19 -0.46 -11.37
#